data_AF-A0A7V3L0S9-F1
#
_entry.id   AF-A0A7V3L0S9-F1
#
_cell.length_a   1.000
_cell.length_b   1.000
_cell.length_c   1.000
_cell.angle_alpha   90.00
_cell.angle_beta   90.00
_cell.angle_gamma   90.00
#
_symmetry.space_group_name_H-M   'P 1'
#
loop_
_entity.id
_entity.type
_entity.pdbx_description
1 polymer ?
#
loop_
_entity_poly.entity_id
_entity_poly.type
_entity_poly.pdbx_seq_one_letter_code
_entity_poly.pdbx_strand_id
1 'polypeptide(L)'
;FIRTLQPGDVAVIDTPINQSFATSAENEKKCGGVWGGLLTALAMSYGALGAVINGPIRDTNQINSYFRKEPFDARSAKSLKKILGEKSSLANMRRVRRALLLKEKFPIYGTGTLPTDSAFRTEAYSVGEPLKIGNVVIHDRDFIIADNDGQVVIPNETIREVLEKVLEIDAGDRDVWADALIRLAGFHKDSIDEIVARHGGHL
;
A
#
# COMPACT_ATOMS: atom_id res chain seq x y z
N PHE A 1 0.61 12.45 -4.64
CA PHE A 1 -0.17 11.22 -4.49
C PHE A 1 -0.68 11.00 -3.07
N ILE A 2 0.13 11.06 -1.99
CA ILE A 2 -0.31 10.59 -0.65
C ILE A 2 -1.65 11.13 -0.13
N ARG A 3 -2.03 12.37 -0.49
CA ARG A 3 -3.30 13.01 -0.10
C ARG A 3 -4.53 12.55 -0.89
N THR A 4 -4.32 11.80 -1.98
CA THR A 4 -5.40 11.24 -2.82
C THR A 4 -5.86 9.88 -2.33
N LEU A 5 -5.14 9.27 -1.38
CA LEU A 5 -5.50 7.99 -0.79
C LEU A 5 -6.81 8.09 -0.01
N GLN A 6 -7.65 7.09 -0.20
CA GLN A 6 -8.92 6.90 0.48
C GLN A 6 -8.87 5.64 1.38
N PRO A 7 -9.78 5.54 2.37
CA PRO A 7 -9.92 4.32 3.15
C PRO A 7 -10.21 3.11 2.26
N GLY A 8 -9.38 2.06 2.37
CA GLY A 8 -9.47 0.86 1.51
C GLY A 8 -8.43 0.81 0.39
N ASP A 9 -7.79 1.94 0.05
CA ASP A 9 -6.82 1.98 -1.05
C ASP A 9 -5.56 1.15 -0.75
N VAL A 10 -5.01 0.51 -1.78
CA VAL A 10 -3.63 0.01 -1.81
C VAL A 10 -2.80 0.97 -2.64
N ALA A 11 -1.72 1.51 -2.07
CA ALA A 11 -0.86 2.42 -2.81
C ALA A 11 0.06 1.63 -3.77
N VAL A 12 -0.11 1.81 -5.08
CA VAL A 12 0.81 1.25 -6.09
C VAL A 12 1.74 2.34 -6.60
N ILE A 13 3.04 2.11 -6.51
CA ILE A 13 4.07 3.03 -7.01
C ILE A 13 4.95 2.31 -8.01
N ASP A 14 5.01 2.86 -9.22
CA ASP A 14 6.00 2.44 -10.21
C ASP A 14 7.17 3.43 -10.23
N THR A 15 8.38 2.91 -10.00
CA THR A 15 9.63 3.67 -10.12
C THR A 15 10.57 2.92 -11.04
N PRO A 16 10.27 2.90 -12.34
CA PRO A 16 11.02 2.08 -13.28
C PRO A 16 12.46 2.59 -13.34
N ILE A 17 13.40 1.74 -12.94
CA ILE A 17 14.82 1.98 -13.13
C ILE A 17 15.13 1.65 -14.59
N ASN A 18 14.70 2.52 -15.50
CA ASN A 18 14.79 2.32 -16.95
C ASN A 18 16.20 2.51 -17.52
N GLN A 19 17.24 2.49 -16.70
CA GLN A 19 18.63 2.61 -17.17
C GLN A 19 19.51 1.55 -16.53
N SER A 20 20.09 0.70 -17.38
CA SER A 20 21.31 -0.01 -17.06
C SER A 20 22.39 1.02 -16.74
N PHE A 21 22.94 0.99 -15.53
CA PHE A 21 24.02 1.90 -15.16
C PHE A 21 25.36 1.28 -15.52
N ALA A 22 26.24 2.06 -16.16
CA ALA A 22 27.56 1.60 -16.55
C ALA A 22 28.49 1.41 -15.34
N THR A 23 28.23 2.12 -14.22
CA THR A 23 29.05 2.07 -13.01
C THR A 23 28.25 2.13 -11.70
N SER A 24 28.79 1.56 -10.61
CA SER A 24 28.19 1.61 -9.27
C SER A 24 28.03 3.04 -8.72
N ALA A 25 28.92 3.96 -9.08
CA ALA A 25 28.86 5.36 -8.65
C ALA A 25 27.73 6.15 -9.33
N GLU A 26 27.32 5.78 -10.55
CA GLU A 26 26.15 6.34 -11.22
C GLU A 26 24.85 5.77 -10.65
N ASN A 27 24.86 4.49 -10.28
CA ASN A 27 23.75 3.82 -9.62
C ASN A 27 23.44 4.46 -8.25
N GLU A 28 24.47 4.76 -7.46
CA GLU A 28 24.36 5.44 -6.16
C GLU A 28 23.79 6.88 -6.26
N LYS A 29 23.87 7.52 -7.43
CA LYS A 29 23.34 8.88 -7.65
C LYS A 29 21.84 8.90 -7.96
N LYS A 30 21.27 7.82 -8.50
CA LYS A 30 19.87 7.79 -8.97
C LYS A 30 18.92 6.95 -8.12
N CYS A 31 19.42 5.92 -7.43
CA CYS A 31 18.56 4.99 -6.71
C CYS A 31 18.41 5.38 -5.23
N GLY A 32 17.17 5.49 -4.75
CA GLY A 32 16.83 5.73 -3.34
C GLY A 32 15.57 4.97 -2.96
N GLY A 33 15.41 4.62 -1.69
CA GLY A 33 14.20 3.99 -1.17
C GLY A 33 13.01 4.95 -1.29
N VAL A 34 12.09 4.64 -2.21
CA VAL A 34 10.98 5.53 -2.59
C VAL A 34 9.80 5.44 -1.63
N TRP A 35 9.71 4.35 -0.88
CA TRP A 35 8.76 4.16 0.21
C TRP A 35 9.50 3.96 1.54
N GLY A 36 9.04 4.61 2.60
CA GLY A 36 9.65 4.54 3.93
C GLY A 36 8.65 4.80 5.05
N GLY A 37 9.12 4.92 6.29
CA GLY A 37 8.23 4.93 7.46
C GLY A 37 7.27 6.11 7.48
N LEU A 38 7.70 7.29 7.02
CA LEU A 38 6.82 8.45 6.94
C LEU A 38 5.66 8.26 5.94
N LEU A 39 5.93 7.68 4.77
CA LEU A 39 4.88 7.41 3.79
C LEU A 39 3.94 6.32 4.28
N THR A 40 4.46 5.29 4.95
CA THR A 40 3.64 4.29 5.65
C THR A 40 2.71 4.96 6.66
N ALA A 41 3.26 5.77 7.57
CA ALA A 41 2.45 6.42 8.61
C ALA A 41 1.38 7.36 8.02
N LEU A 42 1.68 8.06 6.93
CA LEU A 42 0.71 8.90 6.23
C LEU A 42 -0.35 8.08 5.50
N ALA A 43 0.04 7.06 4.73
CA ALA A 43 -0.90 6.20 4.02
C ALA A 43 -1.91 5.57 4.99
N MET A 44 -1.41 5.10 6.13
CA MET A 44 -2.24 4.60 7.22
C MET A 44 -3.16 5.67 7.82
N SER A 45 -2.70 6.92 7.92
CA SER A 45 -3.53 8.03 8.40
C SER A 45 -4.72 8.32 7.49
N TYR A 46 -4.58 8.02 6.20
CA TYR A 46 -5.62 8.12 5.18
C TYR A 46 -6.47 6.84 5.04
N GLY A 47 -6.14 5.78 5.77
CA GLY A 47 -6.93 4.54 5.80
C GLY A 47 -6.53 3.48 4.76
N ALA A 48 -5.37 3.64 4.11
CA ALA A 48 -4.86 2.66 3.16
C ALA A 48 -4.68 1.26 3.81
N LEU A 49 -4.79 0.22 2.97
CA LEU A 49 -4.63 -1.17 3.39
C LEU A 49 -3.17 -1.65 3.32
N GLY A 50 -2.40 -1.15 2.37
CA GLY A 50 -1.01 -1.55 2.15
C GLY A 50 -0.35 -0.74 1.03
N ALA A 51 0.83 -1.19 0.60
CA ALA A 51 1.51 -0.62 -0.56
C ALA A 51 2.26 -1.67 -1.38
N VAL A 52 2.27 -1.51 -2.70
CA VAL A 52 3.05 -2.30 -3.67
C VAL A 52 3.95 -1.35 -4.45
N ILE A 53 5.26 -1.57 -4.37
CA ILE A 53 6.28 -0.65 -4.88
C ILE A 53 7.15 -1.39 -5.89
N ASN A 54 7.06 -1.04 -7.17
CA ASN A 54 8.06 -1.43 -8.16
C ASN A 54 9.31 -0.56 -7.99
N GLY A 55 10.05 -0.83 -6.92
CA GLY A 55 11.21 -0.08 -6.47
C GLY A 55 11.65 -0.43 -5.05
N PRO A 56 12.83 0.04 -4.64
CA PRO A 56 13.36 -0.23 -3.30
C PRO A 56 12.59 0.55 -2.23
N ILE A 57 12.48 -0.05 -1.05
CA ILE A 57 11.90 0.56 0.16
C ILE A 57 12.97 0.82 1.22
N ARG A 58 12.64 1.62 2.22
CA ARG A 58 13.52 1.96 3.34
C ARG A 58 12.79 1.97 4.67
N ASP A 59 13.54 2.24 5.73
CA ASP A 59 13.02 2.37 7.10
C ASP A 59 12.28 1.11 7.60
N THR A 60 12.64 -0.09 7.12
CA THR A 60 11.94 -1.34 7.46
C THR A 60 11.84 -1.58 8.97
N ASN A 61 12.90 -1.27 9.73
CA ASN A 61 12.87 -1.35 11.20
C ASN A 61 11.87 -0.39 11.84
N GLN A 62 11.76 0.84 11.34
CA GLN A 62 10.81 1.84 11.82
C GLN A 62 9.38 1.48 11.45
N ILE A 63 9.16 0.98 10.23
CA ILE A 63 7.86 0.45 9.81
C ILE A 63 7.44 -0.69 10.74
N ASN A 64 8.35 -1.64 10.99
CA ASN A 64 8.09 -2.78 11.87
C ASN A 64 7.85 -2.34 13.33
N SER A 65 8.49 -1.26 13.80
CA SER A 65 8.27 -0.75 15.16
C SER A 65 6.87 -0.16 15.35
N TYR A 66 6.20 0.31 14.28
CA TYR A 66 4.84 0.84 14.38
C TYR A 66 3.80 -0.19 14.84
N PHE A 67 4.07 -1.47 14.61
CA PHE A 67 3.20 -2.59 14.99
C PHE A 67 3.59 -3.21 16.34
N ARG A 68 4.67 -2.73 16.95
CA ARG A 68 5.09 -3.13 18.30
C ARG A 68 4.46 -2.19 19.33
N LYS A 69 4.48 -2.57 20.61
CA LYS A 69 4.06 -1.69 21.72
C LYS A 69 4.99 -0.49 21.94
N GLU A 70 5.92 -0.24 21.03
CA GLU A 70 6.91 0.83 21.09
C GLU A 70 6.27 2.19 20.73
N PRO A 71 6.77 3.30 21.31
CA PRO A 71 6.36 4.62 20.87
C PRO A 71 6.82 4.88 19.43
N PHE A 72 6.05 5.70 18.69
CA PHE A 72 6.52 6.25 17.41
C PHE A 72 7.89 6.88 17.60
N ASP A 73 8.79 6.65 16.65
CA ASP A 73 10.06 7.33 16.65
C ASP A 73 9.85 8.86 16.57
N ALA A 74 10.71 9.61 17.25
CA ALA A 74 10.55 11.05 17.39
C ALA A 74 10.59 11.79 16.04
N ARG A 75 11.31 11.24 15.06
CA ARG A 75 11.48 11.84 13.72
C ARG A 75 10.19 11.73 12.90
N SER A 76 9.53 10.58 12.91
CA SER A 76 8.20 10.40 12.29
C SER A 76 7.16 11.28 12.95
N ALA A 77 7.14 11.33 14.28
CA ALA A 77 6.19 12.17 15.01
C ALA A 77 6.33 13.65 14.62
N LYS A 78 7.57 14.17 14.53
CA LYS A 78 7.83 15.54 14.07
C LYS A 78 7.42 15.76 12.62
N SER A 79 7.67 14.79 11.74
CA SER A 79 7.36 14.88 10.32
C SER A 79 5.85 14.85 10.05
N LEU A 80 5.11 13.97 10.74
CA LEU A 80 3.65 13.92 10.69
C LEU A 80 3.03 15.24 11.18
N LYS A 81 3.57 15.82 12.27
CA LYS A 81 3.16 17.15 12.75
C LYS A 81 3.31 18.23 11.69
N LYS A 82 4.45 18.23 10.99
CA LYS A 82 4.73 19.20 9.91
C LYS A 82 3.75 19.05 8.73
N ILE A 83 3.42 17.82 8.33
CA ILE A 83 2.61 17.55 7.13
C ILE A 83 1.12 17.74 7.39
N LEU A 84 0.65 17.37 8.59
CA LEU A 84 -0.77 17.36 8.93
C LEU A 84 -1.21 18.63 9.69
N GLY A 85 -0.27 19.44 10.18
CA GLY A 85 -0.55 20.63 11.00
C GLY A 85 -0.81 20.30 12.48
N GLU A 86 -0.65 21.27 13.38
CA GLU A 86 -0.56 21.02 14.83
C GLU A 86 -1.85 20.42 15.44
N LYS A 87 -3.01 21.01 15.14
CA LYS A 87 -4.33 20.54 15.62
C LYS A 87 -4.71 19.17 15.05
N SER A 88 -4.50 18.97 13.75
CA SER A 88 -4.85 17.71 13.08
C SER A 88 -3.82 16.61 13.37
N SER A 89 -2.57 16.94 13.67
CA SER A 89 -1.51 15.95 13.91
C SER A 89 -1.78 15.07 15.12
N LEU A 90 -2.27 15.62 16.24
CA LEU A 90 -2.54 14.83 17.44
C LEU A 90 -3.72 13.87 17.23
N ALA A 91 -4.78 14.34 16.57
CA ALA A 91 -5.92 13.51 16.20
C ALA A 91 -5.53 12.45 15.16
N ASN A 92 -4.74 12.82 14.15
CA ASN A 92 -4.27 11.91 13.12
C ASN A 92 -3.26 10.91 13.67
N MET A 93 -2.32 11.31 14.52
CA MET A 93 -1.39 10.38 15.19
C MET A 93 -2.14 9.38 16.07
N ARG A 94 -3.21 9.80 16.76
CA ARG A 94 -4.09 8.87 17.50
C ARG A 94 -4.83 7.94 16.56
N ARG A 95 -5.36 8.43 15.43
CA ARG A 95 -6.01 7.61 14.39
C ARG A 95 -5.05 6.61 13.76
N VAL A 96 -3.87 7.06 13.36
CA VAL A 96 -2.78 6.22 12.81
C VAL A 96 -2.39 5.17 13.84
N ARG A 97 -2.12 5.57 15.09
CA ARG A 97 -1.75 4.63 16.16
C ARG A 97 -2.87 3.63 16.44
N ARG A 98 -4.14 4.06 16.43
CA ARG A 98 -5.28 3.16 16.58
C ARG A 98 -5.41 2.21 15.40
N ALA A 99 -5.29 2.70 14.16
CA ALA A 99 -5.32 1.87 12.96
C ALA A 99 -4.16 0.86 12.92
N LEU A 100 -2.96 1.28 13.32
CA LEU A 100 -1.77 0.43 13.49
C LEU A 100 -2.00 -0.70 14.49
N LEU A 101 -2.52 -0.36 15.67
CA LEU A 101 -2.80 -1.34 16.72
C LEU A 101 -3.95 -2.28 16.36
N LEU A 102 -4.89 -1.84 15.53
CA LEU A 102 -6.02 -2.66 15.06
C LEU A 102 -5.65 -3.59 13.91
N LYS A 103 -4.79 -3.15 12.97
CA LYS A 103 -4.46 -3.93 11.77
C LYS A 103 -3.38 -4.99 11.99
N GLU A 104 -2.69 -4.98 13.13
CA GLU A 104 -1.51 -5.80 13.47
C GLU A 104 -0.31 -5.69 12.51
N LYS A 105 -0.51 -5.36 11.22
CA LYS A 105 0.48 -5.17 10.16
C LYS A 105 -0.02 -4.16 9.11
N PHE A 106 0.90 -3.56 8.36
CA PHE A 106 0.63 -2.83 7.11
C PHE A 106 1.57 -3.43 6.06
N PRO A 107 1.08 -4.31 5.17
CA PRO A 107 1.93 -5.00 4.22
C PRO A 107 2.49 -4.01 3.20
N ILE A 108 3.80 -4.12 2.96
CA ILE A 108 4.52 -3.33 1.97
C ILE A 108 5.37 -4.31 1.17
N TYR A 109 5.10 -4.38 -0.12
CA TYR A 109 5.86 -5.18 -1.06
C TYR A 109 6.75 -4.26 -1.89
N GLY A 110 8.03 -4.59 -1.97
CA GLY A 110 9.03 -3.80 -2.70
C GLY A 110 10.06 -4.70 -3.35
N THR A 111 10.80 -4.19 -4.33
CA THR A 111 11.82 -4.99 -5.05
C THR A 111 13.12 -5.21 -4.25
N GLY A 112 13.25 -4.55 -3.10
CA GLY A 112 14.39 -4.69 -2.20
C GLY A 112 14.42 -3.58 -1.15
N THR A 113 15.49 -3.55 -0.35
CA THR A 113 15.70 -2.47 0.63
C THR A 113 16.90 -1.61 0.24
N LEU A 114 16.76 -0.29 0.33
CA LEU A 114 17.83 0.67 0.08
C LEU A 114 17.74 1.81 1.10
N PRO A 115 18.71 1.95 2.02
CA PRO A 115 18.63 2.94 3.10
C PRO A 115 18.78 4.39 2.62
N THR A 116 19.38 4.59 1.45
CA THR A 116 19.52 5.91 0.80
C THR A 116 18.14 6.50 0.52
N ASP A 117 17.91 7.76 0.89
CA ASP A 117 16.64 8.40 0.57
C ASP A 117 16.50 8.70 -0.93
N SER A 118 15.25 8.86 -1.38
CA SER A 118 14.91 9.29 -2.74
C SER A 118 14.92 10.81 -2.92
N ALA A 119 15.24 11.58 -1.87
CA ALA A 119 15.17 13.04 -1.93
C ALA A 119 16.16 13.56 -2.97
N PHE A 120 15.68 14.45 -3.85
CA PHE A 120 16.45 14.99 -4.98
C PHE A 120 16.88 13.93 -6.03
N ARG A 121 16.40 12.68 -5.93
CA ARG A 121 16.70 11.58 -6.87
C ARG A 121 15.47 11.12 -7.64
N THR A 122 14.32 11.14 -6.99
CA THR A 122 13.05 10.71 -7.57
C THR A 122 11.96 11.68 -7.16
N GLU A 123 11.10 12.03 -8.11
CA GLU A 123 9.90 12.83 -7.88
C GLU A 123 8.67 12.09 -8.42
N ALA A 124 7.52 12.34 -7.80
CA ALA A 124 6.26 11.78 -8.29
C ALA A 124 5.84 12.55 -9.55
N TYR A 125 5.87 11.88 -10.70
CA TYR A 125 5.57 12.48 -12.00
C TYR A 125 4.05 12.55 -12.28
N SER A 126 3.32 11.46 -12.08
CA SER A 126 1.87 11.37 -12.30
C SER A 126 1.18 10.61 -11.17
N VAL A 127 -0.14 10.79 -11.03
CA VAL A 127 -0.99 10.11 -10.04
C VAL A 127 -2.34 9.84 -10.70
N GLY A 128 -2.83 8.60 -10.59
CA GLY A 128 -4.11 8.18 -11.19
C GLY A 128 -4.04 7.83 -12.67
N GLU A 129 -2.90 8.06 -13.32
CA GLU A 129 -2.64 7.60 -14.68
C GLU A 129 -2.29 6.11 -14.70
N PRO A 130 -2.64 5.36 -15.78
CA PRO A 130 -2.31 3.95 -15.89
C PRO A 130 -0.81 3.68 -15.76
N LEU A 131 -0.46 2.73 -14.91
CA LEU A 131 0.91 2.24 -14.74
C LEU A 131 1.13 1.00 -15.60
N LYS A 132 2.32 0.85 -16.18
CA LYS A 132 2.71 -0.37 -16.90
C LYS A 132 3.98 -0.95 -16.30
N ILE A 133 3.81 -2.05 -15.55
CA ILE A 133 4.91 -2.78 -14.91
C ILE A 133 5.08 -4.10 -15.67
N GLY A 134 6.15 -4.22 -16.46
CA GLY A 134 6.35 -5.36 -17.35
C GLY A 134 5.23 -5.45 -18.40
N ASN A 135 4.50 -6.57 -18.41
CA ASN A 135 3.35 -6.81 -19.28
C ASN A 135 2.00 -6.52 -18.60
N VAL A 136 1.99 -6.07 -17.34
CA VAL A 136 0.77 -5.77 -16.58
C VAL A 136 0.48 -4.28 -16.67
N VAL A 137 -0.76 -3.93 -16.99
CA VAL A 137 -1.29 -2.56 -16.93
C VAL A 137 -2.18 -2.46 -15.71
N ILE A 138 -2.01 -1.38 -14.93
CA ILE A 138 -2.74 -1.13 -13.70
C ILE A 138 -3.40 0.23 -13.86
N HIS A 139 -4.73 0.27 -13.78
CA HIS A 139 -5.50 1.50 -13.77
C HIS A 139 -5.76 1.96 -12.33
N ASP A 140 -6.07 3.25 -12.16
CA ASP A 140 -6.58 3.71 -10.87
C ASP A 140 -7.87 2.93 -10.55
N ARG A 141 -8.01 2.53 -9.28
CA ARG A 141 -9.14 1.73 -8.77
C ARG A 141 -9.19 0.27 -9.23
N ASP A 142 -8.12 -0.28 -9.82
CA ASP A 142 -7.95 -1.72 -9.93
C ASP A 142 -7.69 -2.35 -8.55
N PHE A 143 -8.09 -3.61 -8.40
CA PHE A 143 -7.88 -4.37 -7.17
C PHE A 143 -6.50 -4.96 -7.12
N ILE A 144 -5.90 -4.87 -5.94
CA ILE A 144 -4.59 -5.44 -5.67
C ILE A 144 -4.73 -6.50 -4.59
N ILE A 145 -4.43 -7.75 -4.95
CA ILE A 145 -4.22 -8.83 -3.99
C ILE A 145 -2.74 -9.02 -3.84
N ALA A 146 -2.25 -9.11 -2.61
CA ALA A 146 -0.83 -9.29 -2.36
C ALA A 146 -0.58 -10.12 -1.10
N ASP A 147 0.15 -11.23 -1.26
CA ASP A 147 0.56 -12.11 -0.18
C ASP A 147 2.05 -12.50 -0.32
N ASN A 148 2.44 -13.59 0.33
CA ASN A 148 3.83 -14.07 0.28
C ASN A 148 4.20 -14.69 -1.08
N ASP A 149 3.23 -15.13 -1.88
CA ASP A 149 3.45 -15.77 -3.18
C ASP A 149 3.55 -14.74 -4.30
N GLY A 150 2.89 -13.59 -4.15
CA GLY A 150 3.08 -12.47 -5.07
C GLY A 150 2.00 -11.41 -5.01
N GLN A 151 1.86 -10.68 -6.13
CA GLN A 151 0.85 -9.64 -6.31
C GLN A 151 0.05 -9.93 -7.58
N VAL A 152 -1.26 -9.77 -7.48
CA VAL A 152 -2.22 -9.91 -8.59
C VAL A 152 -3.01 -8.62 -8.71
N VAL A 153 -3.13 -8.16 -9.95
CA VAL A 153 -3.97 -7.02 -10.32
C VAL A 153 -5.24 -7.59 -10.93
N ILE A 154 -6.40 -7.22 -10.40
CA ILE A 154 -7.70 -7.54 -10.98
C ILE A 154 -8.31 -6.25 -11.51
N PRO A 155 -8.55 -6.13 -12.82
CA PRO A 155 -9.22 -4.97 -13.40
C PRO A 155 -10.57 -4.72 -12.74
N ASN A 156 -10.89 -3.46 -12.47
CA ASN A 156 -12.12 -3.08 -11.75
C ASN A 156 -13.37 -3.67 -12.40
N GLU A 157 -13.42 -3.68 -13.73
CA GLU A 157 -14.54 -4.20 -14.52
C GLU A 157 -14.75 -5.72 -14.38
N THR A 158 -13.74 -6.48 -13.95
CA THR A 158 -13.79 -7.94 -13.86
C THR A 158 -13.95 -8.48 -12.44
N ILE A 159 -13.88 -7.63 -11.40
CA ILE A 159 -13.83 -8.08 -10.00
C ILE A 159 -15.05 -8.93 -9.61
N ARG A 160 -16.24 -8.59 -10.12
CA ARG A 160 -17.47 -9.34 -9.83
C ARG A 160 -17.36 -10.78 -10.30
N GLU A 161 -16.93 -10.99 -11.54
CA GLU A 161 -16.75 -12.33 -12.11
C GLU A 161 -15.67 -13.12 -11.36
N VAL A 162 -14.61 -12.44 -10.91
CA VAL A 162 -13.56 -13.09 -10.11
C VAL A 162 -14.11 -13.53 -8.76
N LEU A 163 -14.86 -12.68 -8.06
CA LEU A 163 -15.45 -13.02 -6.76
C LEU A 163 -16.46 -14.16 -6.85
N GLU A 164 -17.30 -14.16 -7.89
CA GLU A 164 -18.26 -15.25 -8.15
C GLU A 164 -17.53 -16.60 -8.35
N LYS A 165 -16.45 -16.61 -9.16
CA LYS A 165 -15.63 -17.82 -9.34
C LYS A 165 -14.93 -18.27 -8.06
N VAL A 166 -14.43 -17.33 -7.25
CA VAL A 166 -13.80 -17.66 -5.96
C VAL A 166 -14.83 -18.33 -5.03
N LEU A 167 -16.06 -17.82 -4.97
CA LEU A 167 -17.14 -18.41 -4.18
C LEU A 167 -17.52 -19.82 -4.66
N GLU A 168 -17.59 -20.01 -5.99
CA GLU A 168 -17.86 -21.32 -6.58
C GLU A 168 -16.78 -22.35 -6.23
N ILE A 169 -15.51 -21.94 -6.31
CA ILE A 169 -14.37 -22.80 -5.98
C ILE A 169 -14.40 -23.15 -4.48
N ASP A 170 -14.64 -22.17 -3.60
CA ASP A 170 -14.68 -22.40 -2.15
C ASP A 170 -15.80 -23.36 -1.73
N ALA A 171 -16.99 -23.20 -2.30
CA ALA A 171 -18.14 -24.07 -2.04
C ALA A 171 -17.86 -25.54 -2.41
N GLY A 172 -16.99 -25.77 -3.40
CA GLY A 172 -16.54 -27.11 -3.79
C GLY A 172 -15.50 -27.73 -2.86
N ASP A 173 -14.76 -26.92 -2.08
CA ASP A 173 -13.51 -27.32 -1.43
C ASP A 173 -13.58 -27.43 0.11
N ARG A 174 -14.78 -27.49 0.71
CA ARG A 174 -15.01 -27.63 2.17
C ARG A 174 -14.48 -26.46 3.02
N ASP A 175 -14.88 -25.22 2.70
CA ASP A 175 -14.58 -24.00 3.49
C ASP A 175 -13.08 -23.68 3.64
N VAL A 176 -12.22 -24.15 2.73
CA VAL A 176 -10.78 -23.82 2.74
C VAL A 176 -10.54 -22.33 2.46
N TRP A 177 -11.44 -21.69 1.71
CA TRP A 177 -11.36 -20.30 1.26
C TRP A 177 -12.45 -19.41 1.87
N ALA A 178 -13.17 -19.86 2.92
CA ALA A 178 -14.08 -19.00 3.67
C ALA A 178 -13.36 -17.76 4.23
N ASP A 179 -12.08 -17.91 4.58
CA ASP A 179 -11.16 -16.84 4.97
C ASP A 179 -10.58 -16.06 3.77
N ALA A 180 -10.69 -16.58 2.55
CA ALA A 180 -10.14 -15.95 1.36
C ALA A 180 -10.93 -14.72 0.95
N LEU A 181 -12.24 -14.71 1.14
CA LEU A 181 -13.06 -13.50 0.97
C LEU A 181 -12.63 -12.41 1.96
N ILE A 182 -12.26 -12.80 3.18
CA ILE A 182 -11.69 -11.93 4.23
C ILE A 182 -10.25 -11.46 3.88
N ARG A 183 -9.55 -12.17 2.97
CA ARG A 183 -8.21 -11.81 2.49
C ARG A 183 -8.24 -11.01 1.18
N LEU A 184 -9.20 -11.29 0.30
CA LEU A 184 -9.48 -10.62 -0.97
C LEU A 184 -9.99 -9.21 -0.73
N ALA A 185 -10.85 -9.05 0.27
CA ALA A 185 -11.24 -7.76 0.79
C ALA A 185 -10.67 -7.68 2.20
N GLY A 186 -9.74 -6.76 2.48
CA GLY A 186 -9.30 -6.46 3.85
C GLY A 186 -10.40 -5.84 4.74
N PHE A 187 -11.64 -6.33 4.62
CA PHE A 187 -12.85 -5.86 5.25
C PHE A 187 -13.55 -7.02 5.95
N HIS A 188 -13.77 -6.83 7.26
CA HIS A 188 -14.65 -7.64 8.10
C HIS A 188 -15.96 -8.00 7.40
N LYS A 189 -16.49 -9.22 7.64
CA LYS A 189 -17.90 -9.69 7.70
C LYS A 189 -18.99 -9.06 6.79
N ASP A 190 -18.64 -8.26 5.81
CA ASP A 190 -19.55 -7.49 4.98
C ASP A 190 -19.88 -8.29 3.71
N SER A 191 -21.12 -8.19 3.27
CA SER A 191 -21.59 -8.76 2.00
C SER A 191 -20.99 -8.04 0.79
N ILE A 192 -20.95 -8.69 -0.38
CA ILE A 192 -20.45 -8.09 -1.64
C ILE A 192 -21.15 -6.75 -1.92
N ASP A 193 -22.45 -6.68 -1.68
CA ASP A 193 -23.25 -5.46 -1.88
C ASP A 193 -22.86 -4.34 -0.91
N GLU A 194 -22.48 -4.66 0.33
CA GLU A 194 -21.99 -3.69 1.31
C GLU A 194 -20.61 -3.14 0.96
N ILE A 195 -19.74 -3.96 0.38
CA ILE A 195 -18.42 -3.53 -0.10
C ILE A 195 -18.61 -2.62 -1.33
N VAL A 196 -19.44 -3.02 -2.30
CA VAL A 196 -19.81 -2.20 -3.47
C VAL A 196 -20.43 -0.86 -3.05
N ALA A 197 -21.36 -0.86 -2.08
CA ALA A 197 -22.06 0.34 -1.64
C ALA A 197 -21.16 1.32 -0.87
N ARG A 198 -20.22 0.81 -0.05
CA ARG A 198 -19.31 1.64 0.74
C ARG A 198 -18.24 2.31 -0.11
N HIS A 199 -17.83 1.66 -1.19
CA HIS A 199 -16.80 2.16 -2.11
C HIS A 199 -17.40 2.83 -3.37
N GLY A 200 -18.73 2.99 -3.43
CA GLY A 200 -19.42 3.91 -4.35
C GLY A 200 -19.74 3.33 -5.73
N GLY A 201 -20.03 2.02 -5.81
CA GLY A 201 -20.25 1.33 -7.09
C GLY A 201 -18.96 0.80 -7.72
N HIS A 202 -17.83 1.04 -7.07
CA HIS A 202 -16.53 0.48 -7.37
C HIS A 202 -16.12 -0.27 -6.11
N LEU A 203 -15.82 -1.56 -6.20
CA LEU A 203 -15.35 -2.35 -5.05
C LEU A 203 -13.99 -1.82 -4.56
#